data_AF-A0AAD4E8Y6-F1
#
_entry.id   AF-A0AAD4E8Y6-F1
#
_cell.length_a   1.000
_cell.length_b   1.000
_cell.length_c   1.000
_cell.angle_alpha   90.00
_cell.angle_beta   90.00
_cell.angle_gamma   90.00
#
_symmetry.space_group_name_H-M   'P 1'
#
loop_
_entity.id
_entity.type
_entity.pdbx_description
1 polymer ?
#
loop_
_entity_poly.entity_id
_entity_poly.type
_entity_poly.pdbx_seq_one_letter_code
_entity_poly.pdbx_strand_id
1 'polypeptide(L)'
;MNGSSPSPPDSINIWRTWALTVTYEAGEYTEQKFKAEKTGGGPVIPSPNLDTDLVMACDRLADVLIKASKNPIQMQMDIARYSKLISPKDTGHNEHKEARLLERCPPGHEGKRLVDEPAIILDASGAIIAWYLPDALTDTTQKEIREATYLLSPSLEKSVRADGNWRTNQRLFNRGSEDVGPTPGCINLSPAWFQQGHENVSNPEVSASLKGPSCENILKAIARPAAIASAALRVMHPEQY
;
A
#
# COMPACT_ATOMS: atom_id res chain seq x y z
N MET A 1 25.10 38.38 -32.38
CA MET A 1 24.14 37.26 -32.29
C MET A 1 24.67 36.29 -31.25
N ASN A 2 24.27 36.45 -29.98
CA ASN A 2 24.62 35.49 -28.93
C ASN A 2 23.51 34.45 -28.88
N GLY A 3 23.77 33.28 -29.47
CA GLY A 3 22.91 32.11 -29.33
C GLY A 3 23.14 31.49 -27.96
N SER A 4 22.26 31.80 -27.01
CA SER A 4 22.14 31.02 -25.78
C SER A 4 21.68 29.62 -26.17
N SER A 5 22.55 28.63 -26.02
CA SER A 5 22.14 27.22 -26.12
C SER A 5 21.09 26.95 -25.05
N PRO A 6 19.98 26.26 -25.36
CA PRO A 6 18.99 25.91 -24.37
C PRO A 6 19.65 25.03 -23.31
N SER A 7 19.49 25.39 -22.04
CA SER A 7 19.88 24.56 -20.92
C SER A 7 19.22 23.18 -21.07
N PRO A 8 19.96 22.07 -20.86
CA PRO A 8 19.37 20.74 -20.91
C PRO A 8 18.20 20.66 -19.90
N PRO A 9 17.11 19.98 -20.25
CA PRO A 9 15.95 19.89 -19.36
C PRO A 9 16.35 19.22 -18.04
N ASP A 10 15.88 19.77 -16.93
CA ASP A 10 16.13 19.24 -15.58
C ASP A 10 15.67 17.77 -15.51
N SER A 11 16.62 16.86 -15.37
CA SER A 11 16.42 15.41 -15.30
C SER A 11 15.43 14.99 -14.20
N ILE A 12 15.35 15.77 -13.12
CA ILE A 12 14.40 15.60 -12.02
C ILE A 12 12.95 15.85 -12.49
N ASN A 13 12.73 16.85 -13.34
CA ASN A 13 11.40 17.23 -13.79
C ASN A 13 10.85 16.21 -14.81
N ILE A 14 11.74 15.66 -15.64
CA ILE A 14 11.41 14.56 -16.57
C ILE A 14 10.97 13.32 -15.79
N TRP A 15 11.74 12.93 -14.76
CA TRP A 15 11.43 11.73 -13.97
C TRP A 15 10.10 11.86 -13.21
N ARG A 16 9.82 13.02 -12.61
CA ARG A 16 8.55 13.28 -11.91
C ARG A 16 7.36 13.23 -12.85
N THR A 17 7.49 13.85 -14.03
CA THR A 17 6.44 13.85 -15.05
C THR A 17 6.17 12.42 -15.52
N TRP A 18 7.24 11.67 -15.81
CA TRP A 18 7.13 10.25 -16.16
C TRP A 18 6.41 9.43 -15.08
N ALA A 19 6.81 9.58 -13.81
CA ALA A 19 6.23 8.80 -12.72
C ALA A 19 4.73 9.07 -12.55
N LEU A 20 4.29 10.33 -12.68
CA LEU A 20 2.88 10.69 -12.62
C LEU A 20 2.09 10.14 -13.80
N THR A 21 2.61 10.30 -15.03
CA THR A 21 1.97 9.80 -16.25
C THR A 21 1.83 8.27 -16.21
N VAL A 22 2.90 7.55 -15.89
CA VAL A 22 2.88 6.09 -15.81
C VAL A 22 1.96 5.59 -14.70
N THR A 23 1.94 6.26 -13.55
CA THR A 23 1.02 5.91 -12.46
C THR A 23 -0.45 6.07 -12.88
N TYR A 24 -0.77 7.17 -13.55
CA TYR A 24 -2.12 7.43 -14.04
C TYR A 24 -2.54 6.40 -15.09
N GLU A 25 -1.68 6.14 -16.08
CA GLU A 25 -1.97 5.22 -17.18
C GLU A 25 -2.05 3.77 -16.73
N ALA A 26 -1.22 3.33 -15.79
CA ALA A 26 -1.30 2.00 -15.18
C ALA A 26 -2.64 1.81 -14.45
N GLY A 27 -3.08 2.85 -13.72
CA GLY A 27 -4.38 2.86 -13.08
C GLY A 27 -5.53 2.80 -14.08
N GLU A 28 -5.51 3.66 -15.09
CA GLU A 28 -6.54 3.69 -16.13
C GLU A 28 -6.63 2.34 -16.85
N TYR A 29 -5.49 1.75 -17.24
CA TYR A 29 -5.45 0.45 -17.90
C TYR A 29 -6.07 -0.65 -17.03
N THR A 30 -5.67 -0.73 -15.76
CA THR A 30 -6.20 -1.72 -14.80
C THR A 30 -7.69 -1.55 -14.59
N GLU A 31 -8.17 -0.32 -14.44
CA GLU A 31 -9.59 0.01 -14.27
C GLU A 31 -10.42 -0.36 -15.50
N GLN A 32 -9.94 -0.01 -16.69
CA GLN A 32 -10.60 -0.34 -17.95
C GLN A 32 -10.71 -1.86 -18.12
N LYS A 33 -9.64 -2.60 -17.85
CA LYS A 33 -9.63 -4.06 -17.93
C LYS A 33 -10.61 -4.69 -16.93
N PHE A 34 -10.60 -4.23 -15.68
CA PHE A 34 -11.55 -4.67 -14.66
C PHE A 34 -13.01 -4.43 -15.09
N LYS A 35 -13.31 -3.25 -15.65
CA LYS A 35 -14.66 -2.91 -16.15
C LYS A 35 -15.03 -3.76 -17.36
N ALA A 36 -14.13 -3.93 -18.33
CA ALA A 36 -14.39 -4.70 -19.54
C ALA A 36 -14.76 -6.14 -19.22
N GLU A 37 -14.01 -6.80 -18.33
CA GLU A 37 -14.33 -8.18 -17.92
C GLU A 37 -15.69 -8.28 -17.20
N LYS A 38 -16.03 -7.28 -16.37
CA LYS A 38 -17.33 -7.25 -15.67
C LYS A 38 -18.52 -7.04 -16.60
N THR A 39 -18.34 -6.30 -17.70
CA THR A 39 -19.43 -5.95 -18.62
C THR A 39 -19.45 -6.78 -19.91
N GLY A 40 -18.48 -7.70 -20.09
CA GLY A 40 -18.32 -8.44 -21.34
C GLY A 40 -17.79 -7.56 -22.49
N GLY A 41 -17.05 -6.51 -22.16
CA GLY A 41 -16.41 -5.60 -23.10
C GLY A 41 -15.27 -6.26 -23.90
N GLY A 42 -14.85 -5.59 -24.97
CA GLY A 42 -13.74 -6.04 -25.81
C GLY A 42 -12.36 -5.90 -25.14
N PRO A 43 -11.29 -6.39 -25.79
CA PRO A 43 -9.94 -6.30 -25.28
C PRO A 43 -9.49 -4.85 -25.08
N VAL A 44 -8.85 -4.58 -23.93
CA VAL A 44 -8.29 -3.28 -23.57
C VAL A 44 -6.85 -3.19 -24.03
N ILE A 45 -6.51 -2.13 -24.77
CA ILE A 45 -5.16 -1.92 -25.31
C ILE A 45 -4.37 -1.06 -24.32
N PRO A 46 -3.17 -1.50 -23.88
CA PRO A 46 -2.34 -0.71 -22.98
C PRO A 46 -1.76 0.52 -23.67
N SER A 47 -1.51 1.57 -22.89
CA SER A 47 -0.79 2.76 -23.38
C SER A 47 0.64 2.40 -23.83
N PRO A 48 1.16 3.03 -24.90
CA PRO A 48 2.54 2.83 -25.32
C PRO A 48 3.59 3.31 -24.30
N ASN A 49 3.22 4.09 -23.29
CA ASN A 49 4.17 4.50 -22.24
C ASN A 49 4.33 3.46 -21.12
N LEU A 50 3.48 2.43 -21.08
CA LEU A 50 3.60 1.33 -20.14
C LEU A 50 4.57 0.29 -20.70
N ASP A 51 5.65 0.02 -19.97
CA ASP A 51 6.56 -1.07 -20.30
C ASP A 51 5.87 -2.44 -20.13
N THR A 52 6.44 -3.47 -20.76
CA THR A 52 5.86 -4.82 -20.77
C THR A 52 5.67 -5.39 -19.37
N ASP A 53 6.63 -5.16 -18.46
CA ASP A 53 6.55 -5.67 -17.09
C ASP A 53 5.40 -5.02 -16.32
N LEU A 54 5.19 -3.72 -16.50
CA LEU A 54 4.11 -2.99 -15.87
C LEU A 54 2.74 -3.38 -16.47
N VAL A 55 2.64 -3.61 -17.78
CA VAL A 55 1.42 -4.16 -18.39
C VAL A 55 1.10 -5.53 -17.81
N MET A 56 2.08 -6.43 -17.73
CA MET A 56 1.91 -7.76 -17.15
C MET A 56 1.50 -7.68 -15.67
N ALA A 57 2.04 -6.73 -14.91
CA ALA A 57 1.66 -6.52 -13.52
C ALA A 57 0.24 -5.99 -13.38
N CYS A 58 -0.17 -5.04 -14.23
CA CYS A 58 -1.53 -4.53 -14.26
C CYS A 58 -2.54 -5.60 -14.67
N ASP A 59 -2.19 -6.44 -15.64
CA ASP A 59 -2.98 -7.59 -16.05
C ASP A 59 -3.21 -8.57 -14.90
N ARG A 60 -2.12 -8.94 -14.22
CA ARG A 60 -2.18 -9.83 -13.06
C ARG A 60 -3.04 -9.24 -11.95
N LEU A 61 -2.85 -7.97 -11.65
CA LEU A 61 -3.62 -7.25 -10.65
C LEU A 61 -5.12 -7.22 -11.00
N ALA A 62 -5.46 -6.90 -12.26
CA ALA A 62 -6.83 -6.89 -12.74
C ALA A 62 -7.49 -8.26 -12.57
N ASP A 63 -6.80 -9.34 -12.96
CA ASP A 63 -7.31 -10.71 -12.82
C ASP A 63 -7.61 -11.07 -11.36
N VAL A 64 -6.73 -10.70 -10.43
CA VAL A 64 -6.93 -10.93 -8.99
C VAL A 64 -8.06 -10.08 -8.42
N LEU A 65 -8.18 -8.81 -8.84
CA LEU A 65 -9.31 -7.94 -8.47
C LEU A 65 -10.64 -8.52 -8.97
N ILE A 66 -10.67 -9.02 -10.21
CA ILE A 66 -11.86 -9.66 -10.80
C ILE A 66 -12.25 -10.88 -9.96
N LYS A 67 -11.29 -11.78 -9.66
CA LYS A 67 -11.52 -12.96 -8.80
C LYS A 67 -12.08 -12.57 -7.44
N ALA A 68 -11.46 -11.59 -6.77
CA ALA A 68 -11.92 -11.09 -5.49
C ALA A 68 -13.35 -10.54 -5.57
N SER A 69 -13.68 -9.80 -6.62
CA SER A 69 -15.02 -9.24 -6.82
C SER A 69 -16.10 -10.29 -7.06
N LYS A 70 -15.72 -11.48 -7.54
CA LYS A 70 -16.61 -12.64 -7.75
C LYS A 70 -16.72 -13.53 -6.50
N ASN A 71 -15.95 -13.24 -5.45
CA ASN A 71 -15.89 -14.02 -4.21
C ASN A 71 -16.14 -13.14 -2.95
N PRO A 72 -17.35 -12.58 -2.78
CA PRO A 72 -17.67 -11.79 -1.59
C PRO A 72 -17.81 -12.67 -0.33
N ILE A 73 -17.19 -12.22 0.76
CA ILE A 73 -17.30 -12.77 2.10
C ILE A 73 -18.09 -11.79 2.96
N GLN A 74 -19.35 -12.13 3.22
CA GLN A 74 -20.27 -11.35 4.02
C GLN A 74 -20.04 -11.60 5.52
N MET A 75 -19.70 -10.55 6.28
CA MET A 75 -19.71 -10.57 7.74
C MET A 75 -21.10 -10.23 8.27
N GLN A 76 -21.40 -10.66 9.51
CA GLN A 76 -22.62 -10.24 10.22
C GLN A 76 -22.41 -8.98 11.06
N MET A 77 -21.16 -8.53 11.21
CA MET A 77 -20.84 -7.30 11.92
C MET A 77 -21.10 -6.08 11.01
N ASP A 78 -21.83 -5.10 11.52
CA ASP A 78 -21.97 -3.77 10.92
C ASP A 78 -20.84 -2.87 11.47
N ILE A 79 -19.93 -2.43 10.60
CA ILE A 79 -18.75 -1.67 11.02
C ILE A 79 -19.12 -0.24 11.41
N ALA A 80 -20.09 0.37 10.74
CA ALA A 80 -20.56 1.71 11.08
C ALA A 80 -21.21 1.74 12.47
N ARG A 81 -21.96 0.69 12.82
CA ARG A 81 -22.50 0.49 14.16
C ARG A 81 -21.37 0.26 15.17
N TYR A 82 -20.45 -0.65 14.88
CA TYR A 82 -19.31 -0.93 15.76
C TYR A 82 -18.50 0.33 16.07
N SER A 83 -18.20 1.15 15.06
CA SER A 83 -17.46 2.40 15.19
C SER A 83 -18.15 3.42 16.11
N LYS A 84 -19.47 3.39 16.25
CA LYS A 84 -20.22 4.27 17.17
C LYS A 84 -20.19 3.78 18.62
N LEU A 85 -19.84 2.51 18.85
CA LEU A 85 -19.80 1.91 20.18
C LEU A 85 -18.43 1.99 20.83
N ILE A 86 -17.38 2.04 20.01
CA ILE A 86 -16.01 2.24 20.48
C ILE A 86 -15.80 3.71 20.88
N SER A 87 -15.06 3.92 21.96
CA SER A 87 -14.68 5.26 22.41
C SER A 87 -13.29 5.64 21.91
N PRO A 88 -12.95 6.93 21.75
CA PRO A 88 -11.63 7.37 21.27
C PRO A 88 -10.42 6.87 22.08
N LYS A 89 -10.63 6.32 23.27
CA LYS A 89 -9.61 5.77 24.17
C LYS A 89 -9.88 4.32 24.54
N ASP A 90 -10.58 3.56 23.69
CA ASP A 90 -10.68 2.12 23.90
C ASP A 90 -9.32 1.47 23.76
N THR A 91 -8.83 0.88 24.84
CA THR A 91 -7.56 0.16 24.87
C THR A 91 -7.75 -1.33 24.58
N GLY A 92 -9.00 -1.82 24.50
CA GLY A 92 -9.30 -3.25 24.39
C GLY A 92 -9.10 -4.07 25.68
N HIS A 93 -8.77 -3.42 26.81
CA HIS A 93 -8.48 -4.11 28.08
C HIS A 93 -9.68 -4.17 29.03
N ASN A 94 -10.82 -3.58 28.68
CA ASN A 94 -12.02 -3.60 29.50
C ASN A 94 -12.92 -4.77 29.09
N GLU A 95 -12.74 -5.91 29.74
CA GLU A 95 -13.45 -7.16 29.43
C GLU A 95 -14.99 -7.00 29.41
N HIS A 96 -15.56 -6.21 30.33
CA HIS A 96 -17.01 -5.99 30.38
C HIS A 96 -17.51 -5.20 29.16
N LYS A 97 -16.70 -4.28 28.67
CA LYS A 97 -17.00 -3.51 27.46
C LYS A 97 -16.81 -4.35 26.21
N GLU A 98 -15.73 -5.12 26.13
CA GLU A 98 -15.48 -6.07 25.05
C GLU A 98 -16.60 -7.11 24.95
N ALA A 99 -17.03 -7.69 26.07
CA ALA A 99 -18.17 -8.62 26.11
C ALA A 99 -19.46 -7.96 25.59
N ARG A 100 -19.73 -6.71 25.98
CA ARG A 100 -20.89 -5.94 25.49
C ARG A 100 -20.78 -5.60 24.00
N LEU A 101 -19.57 -5.33 23.49
CA LEU A 101 -19.33 -5.08 22.08
C LEU A 101 -19.55 -6.36 21.27
N LEU A 102 -19.03 -7.50 21.73
CA LEU A 102 -19.24 -8.81 21.11
C LEU A 102 -20.72 -9.21 21.07
N GLU A 103 -21.48 -8.98 22.14
CA GLU A 103 -22.91 -9.23 22.18
C GLU A 103 -23.68 -8.37 21.16
N ARG A 104 -23.30 -7.09 21.02
CA ARG A 104 -24.01 -6.14 20.14
C ARG A 104 -23.57 -6.20 18.68
N CYS A 105 -22.35 -6.63 18.44
CA CYS A 105 -21.67 -6.69 17.15
C CYS A 105 -20.93 -8.03 17.03
N PRO A 106 -21.65 -9.17 16.92
CA PRO A 106 -20.99 -10.46 16.79
C PRO A 106 -20.21 -10.53 15.45
N PRO A 107 -19.04 -11.19 15.41
CA PRO A 107 -18.20 -11.30 14.21
C PRO A 107 -18.86 -12.08 13.06
N GLY A 108 -19.93 -12.82 13.35
CA GLY A 108 -20.81 -13.39 12.32
C GLY A 108 -20.38 -14.74 11.75
N HIS A 109 -19.35 -15.33 12.31
CA HIS A 109 -18.99 -16.72 12.12
C HIS A 109 -18.46 -17.28 13.44
N GLU A 110 -18.71 -18.56 13.71
CA GLU A 110 -18.06 -19.24 14.81
C GLU A 110 -16.61 -19.56 14.44
N GLY A 111 -15.67 -19.28 15.35
CA GLY A 111 -14.26 -19.60 15.16
C GLY A 111 -13.55 -18.75 14.10
N LYS A 112 -12.52 -19.31 13.47
CA LYS A 112 -11.70 -18.64 12.46
C LYS A 112 -12.09 -19.18 11.09
N ARG A 113 -12.37 -18.28 10.13
CA ARG A 113 -12.48 -18.63 8.71
C ARG A 113 -11.12 -18.42 8.04
N LEU A 114 -10.59 -19.46 7.41
CA LEU A 114 -9.43 -19.32 6.52
C LEU A 114 -9.90 -18.65 5.23
N VAL A 115 -9.16 -17.64 4.78
CA VAL A 115 -9.33 -16.98 3.48
C VAL A 115 -8.02 -17.14 2.75
N ASP A 116 -8.00 -18.03 1.76
CA ASP A 116 -6.84 -18.41 0.95
C ASP A 116 -6.96 -17.95 -0.51
N GLU A 117 -8.19 -17.72 -0.97
CA GLU A 117 -8.48 -17.18 -2.30
C GLU A 117 -8.76 -15.67 -2.27
N PRO A 118 -8.54 -14.93 -3.38
CA PRO A 118 -8.90 -13.53 -3.49
C PRO A 118 -10.37 -13.31 -3.14
N ALA A 119 -10.65 -12.30 -2.31
CA ALA A 119 -12.00 -12.02 -1.80
C ALA A 119 -12.20 -10.55 -1.48
N ILE A 120 -13.45 -10.08 -1.60
CA ILE A 120 -13.90 -8.85 -0.96
C ILE A 120 -14.57 -9.21 0.36
N ILE A 121 -14.21 -8.52 1.43
CA ILE A 121 -14.83 -8.70 2.75
C ILE A 121 -15.83 -7.57 2.93
N LEU A 122 -17.08 -7.93 3.17
CA LEU A 122 -18.21 -7.03 3.31
C LEU A 122 -18.69 -7.01 4.77
N ASP A 123 -19.06 -5.85 5.28
CA ASP A 123 -19.81 -5.73 6.53
C ASP A 123 -21.28 -6.11 6.34
N ALA A 124 -22.06 -6.21 7.42
CA ALA A 124 -23.47 -6.57 7.40
C ALA A 124 -24.37 -5.73 6.47
N SER A 125 -23.97 -4.49 6.16
CA SER A 125 -24.70 -3.58 5.26
C SER A 125 -24.35 -3.80 3.78
N GLY A 126 -23.33 -4.62 3.50
CA GLY A 126 -22.76 -4.81 2.17
C GLY A 126 -21.63 -3.83 1.85
N ALA A 127 -21.18 -3.02 2.82
CA ALA A 127 -20.05 -2.12 2.61
C ALA A 127 -18.74 -2.90 2.59
N ILE A 128 -17.85 -2.59 1.63
CA ILE A 128 -16.53 -3.23 1.56
C ILE A 128 -15.66 -2.70 2.70
N ILE A 129 -15.14 -3.61 3.52
CA ILE A 129 -14.23 -3.28 4.62
C ILE A 129 -12.78 -3.62 4.31
N ALA A 130 -12.55 -4.60 3.44
CA ALA A 130 -11.23 -5.03 3.02
C ALA A 130 -11.28 -5.76 1.68
N TRP A 131 -10.21 -5.60 0.91
CA TRP A 131 -9.88 -6.46 -0.22
C TRP A 131 -8.74 -7.38 0.20
N TYR A 132 -8.93 -8.68 0.01
CA TYR A 132 -7.87 -9.67 0.16
C TYR A 132 -7.41 -10.11 -1.23
N LEU A 133 -6.16 -9.77 -1.58
CA LEU A 133 -5.61 -9.91 -2.93
C LEU A 133 -4.29 -10.70 -2.89
N PRO A 134 -4.34 -12.00 -2.55
CA PRO A 134 -3.16 -12.85 -2.60
C PRO A 134 -2.64 -12.93 -4.03
N ASP A 135 -1.33 -12.97 -4.18
CA ASP A 135 -0.66 -13.14 -5.48
C ASP A 135 -1.06 -12.09 -6.54
N ALA A 136 -1.40 -10.87 -6.10
CA ALA A 136 -1.69 -9.74 -6.98
C ALA A 136 -0.41 -9.08 -7.56
N LEU A 137 0.73 -9.30 -6.92
CA LEU A 137 2.03 -8.78 -7.36
C LEU A 137 2.81 -9.88 -8.07
N THR A 138 3.32 -9.58 -9.26
CA THR A 138 4.17 -10.50 -10.01
C THR A 138 5.49 -10.74 -9.30
N ASP A 139 6.16 -11.85 -9.61
CA ASP A 139 7.49 -12.16 -9.07
C ASP A 139 8.49 -11.02 -9.34
N THR A 140 8.41 -10.40 -10.52
CA THR A 140 9.23 -9.23 -10.88
C THR A 140 8.97 -8.07 -9.92
N THR A 141 7.71 -7.70 -9.69
CA THR A 141 7.38 -6.61 -8.73
C THR A 141 7.79 -6.96 -7.30
N GLN A 142 7.60 -8.20 -6.87
CA GLN A 142 8.03 -8.64 -5.54
C GLN A 142 9.56 -8.56 -5.39
N LYS A 143 10.30 -8.92 -6.44
CA LYS A 143 11.76 -8.80 -6.49
C LYS A 143 12.20 -7.34 -6.44
N GLU A 144 11.58 -6.45 -7.19
CA GLU A 144 11.88 -5.02 -7.17
C GLU A 144 11.66 -4.40 -5.78
N ILE A 145 10.54 -4.74 -5.13
CA ILE A 145 10.27 -4.29 -3.76
C ILE A 145 11.38 -4.78 -2.82
N ARG A 146 11.72 -6.07 -2.90
CA ARG A 146 12.80 -6.67 -2.10
C ARG A 146 14.13 -5.98 -2.35
N GLU A 147 14.50 -5.73 -3.60
CA GLU A 147 15.75 -5.06 -3.96
C GLU A 147 15.79 -3.61 -3.44
N ALA A 148 14.67 -2.89 -3.55
CA ALA A 148 14.53 -1.55 -3.00
C ALA A 148 14.71 -1.52 -1.48
N THR A 149 14.35 -2.60 -0.75
CA THR A 149 14.59 -2.65 0.70
C THR A 149 16.07 -2.64 1.08
N TYR A 150 16.97 -3.16 0.23
CA TYR A 150 18.41 -3.11 0.52
C TYR A 150 18.98 -1.69 0.45
N LEU A 151 18.33 -0.78 -0.29
CA LEU A 151 18.70 0.63 -0.30
C LEU A 151 18.43 1.31 1.06
N LEU A 152 17.57 0.72 1.90
CA LEU A 152 17.27 1.21 3.25
C LEU A 152 18.29 0.76 4.29
N SER A 153 19.19 -0.18 3.97
CA SER A 153 20.13 -0.78 4.93
C SER A 153 20.88 0.26 5.77
N PRO A 154 21.47 1.34 5.20
CA PRO A 154 22.19 2.32 6.00
C PRO A 154 21.30 3.04 7.03
N SER A 155 20.03 3.27 6.70
CA SER A 155 19.06 3.91 7.61
C SER A 155 18.55 2.93 8.66
N LEU A 156 18.36 1.67 8.28
CA LEU A 156 17.97 0.59 9.19
C LEU A 156 19.06 0.32 10.23
N GLU A 157 20.33 0.22 9.83
CA GLU A 157 21.46 0.03 10.76
C GLU A 157 21.56 1.16 11.78
N LYS A 158 21.48 2.41 11.31
CA LYS A 158 21.54 3.61 12.17
C LYS A 158 20.38 3.69 13.16
N SER A 159 19.26 3.05 12.87
CA SER A 159 18.11 3.06 13.78
C SER A 159 18.36 2.24 15.04
N VAL A 160 19.27 1.26 14.99
CA VAL A 160 19.50 0.33 16.08
C VAL A 160 20.50 0.91 17.08
N ARG A 161 20.16 0.85 18.37
CA ARG A 161 20.90 1.48 19.47
C ARG A 161 21.09 0.51 20.64
N ALA A 162 22.26 0.55 21.26
CA ALA A 162 22.59 -0.30 22.41
C ALA A 162 21.65 -0.07 23.61
N ASP A 163 21.22 1.18 23.81
CA ASP A 163 20.32 1.67 24.86
C ASP A 163 18.97 2.15 24.30
N GLY A 164 18.56 1.62 23.14
CA GLY A 164 17.31 1.99 22.48
C GLY A 164 16.06 1.65 23.29
N ASN A 165 14.94 2.28 22.94
CA ASN A 165 13.63 1.89 23.46
C ASN A 165 13.15 0.59 22.79
N TRP A 166 11.93 0.14 23.08
CA TRP A 166 11.39 -1.10 22.53
C TRP A 166 11.39 -1.19 20.98
N ARG A 167 11.50 -0.08 20.24
CA ARG A 167 11.61 -0.07 18.78
C ARG A 167 13.04 -0.11 18.24
N THR A 168 14.00 0.38 19.01
CA THR A 168 15.37 0.62 18.54
C THR A 168 16.43 -0.17 19.31
N ASN A 169 16.04 -0.86 20.38
CA ASN A 169 16.99 -1.59 21.21
C ASN A 169 17.61 -2.76 20.44
N GLN A 170 18.95 -2.78 20.38
CA GLN A 170 19.73 -3.77 19.66
C GLN A 170 19.56 -5.21 20.16
N ARG A 171 18.94 -5.43 21.33
CA ARG A 171 18.60 -6.77 21.85
C ARG A 171 17.32 -7.35 21.24
N LEU A 172 16.50 -6.54 20.59
CA LEU A 172 15.21 -6.93 20.01
C LEU A 172 15.31 -7.28 18.52
N PHE A 173 16.51 -7.15 17.93
CA PHE A 173 16.77 -7.50 16.54
C PHE A 173 17.59 -8.78 16.46
N ASN A 174 17.21 -9.68 15.55
CA ASN A 174 18.01 -10.85 15.24
C ASN A 174 19.30 -10.41 14.54
N ARG A 175 20.46 -10.77 15.09
CA ARG A 175 21.78 -10.41 14.53
C ARG A 175 22.48 -11.56 13.81
N GLY A 176 21.87 -12.74 13.75
CA GLY A 176 22.59 -13.96 13.39
C GLY A 176 21.72 -14.98 12.70
N SER A 177 21.68 -14.90 11.37
CA SER A 177 22.16 -15.98 10.51
C SER A 177 22.60 -15.35 9.17
N GLU A 178 23.56 -15.94 8.47
CA GLU A 178 24.04 -15.45 7.18
C GLU A 178 22.95 -15.46 6.08
N ASP A 179 21.77 -16.03 6.38
CA ASP A 179 20.59 -16.13 5.53
C ASP A 179 19.45 -15.14 5.88
N VAL A 180 19.61 -14.23 6.86
CA VAL A 180 18.49 -13.34 7.28
C VAL A 180 18.38 -12.10 6.38
N GLY A 181 17.76 -12.27 5.21
CA GLY A 181 17.00 -11.22 4.49
C GLY A 181 17.56 -9.77 4.51
N PRO A 182 16.68 -8.74 4.52
CA PRO A 182 17.12 -7.34 4.58
C PRO A 182 17.64 -6.97 5.97
N THR A 183 18.53 -5.97 6.03
CA THR A 183 19.22 -5.53 7.24
C THR A 183 18.26 -5.21 8.40
N PRO A 184 18.47 -5.77 9.61
CA PRO A 184 17.62 -5.49 10.76
C PRO A 184 17.62 -4.01 11.15
N GLY A 185 16.44 -3.48 11.45
CA GLY A 185 16.27 -2.11 11.93
C GLY A 185 14.82 -1.67 11.93
N CYS A 186 14.59 -0.39 12.26
CA CYS A 186 13.28 0.24 12.30
C CYS A 186 13.33 1.56 11.52
N ILE A 187 12.43 1.72 10.56
CA ILE A 187 12.25 2.98 9.84
C ILE A 187 10.77 3.19 9.53
N ASN A 188 10.31 4.44 9.61
CA ASN A 188 8.98 4.84 9.18
C ASN A 188 9.14 5.79 8.00
N LEU A 189 8.65 5.37 6.83
CA LEU A 189 8.62 6.19 5.62
C LEU A 189 7.17 6.57 5.33
N SER A 190 6.92 7.86 5.22
CA SER A 190 5.66 8.37 4.68
C SER A 190 5.91 9.53 3.73
N PRO A 191 5.39 9.49 2.49
CA PRO A 191 5.45 10.59 1.55
C PRO A 191 4.48 11.72 1.91
N ALA A 192 3.40 11.41 2.63
CA ALA A 192 2.36 12.36 3.03
C ALA A 192 1.65 11.82 4.29
N TRP A 193 2.10 12.24 5.47
CA TRP A 193 1.44 11.90 6.74
C TRP A 193 0.93 13.13 7.47
N PHE A 194 -0.24 13.00 8.09
CA PHE A 194 -0.74 13.97 9.05
C PHE A 194 -0.06 13.74 10.40
N GLN A 195 0.54 14.80 10.96
CA GLN A 195 1.30 14.73 12.19
C GLN A 195 0.39 14.49 13.40
N GLN A 196 0.07 13.22 13.69
CA GLN A 196 -0.70 12.86 14.87
C GLN A 196 0.00 13.34 16.15
N GLY A 197 -0.74 14.06 17.01
CA GLY A 197 -0.22 14.59 18.26
C GLY A 197 0.34 16.01 18.19
N HIS A 198 0.27 16.68 17.04
CA HIS A 198 0.64 18.09 16.89
C HIS A 198 -0.61 18.95 16.64
N GLU A 199 -0.80 19.98 17.46
CA GLU A 199 -1.85 20.99 17.24
C GLU A 199 -1.47 21.85 16.02
N ASN A 200 -2.44 22.12 15.12
CA ASN A 200 -2.33 23.04 13.97
C ASN A 200 -1.57 22.55 12.72
N VAL A 201 -1.42 21.24 12.50
CA VAL A 201 -0.83 20.73 11.24
C VAL A 201 -1.94 20.35 10.27
N SER A 202 -2.40 21.30 9.45
CA SER A 202 -3.44 21.07 8.43
C SER A 202 -2.93 20.36 7.18
N ASN A 203 -1.61 20.41 6.94
CA ASN A 203 -1.02 19.93 5.69
C ASN A 203 -0.24 18.62 5.94
N PRO A 204 -0.40 17.61 5.08
CA PRO A 204 0.41 16.41 5.18
C PRO A 204 1.89 16.75 4.93
N GLU A 205 2.78 16.16 5.73
CA GLU A 205 4.22 16.34 5.60
C GLU A 205 4.90 15.06 5.13
N VAL A 206 6.11 15.22 4.60
CA VAL A 206 7.04 14.12 4.36
C VAL A 206 7.66 13.69 5.70
N SER A 207 7.75 12.39 5.96
CA SER A 207 8.45 11.88 7.16
C SER A 207 9.92 12.31 7.18
N ALA A 208 10.48 12.58 8.38
CA ALA A 208 11.89 12.99 8.50
C ALA A 208 12.85 11.97 7.88
N SER A 209 12.54 10.68 8.00
CA SER A 209 13.32 9.60 7.39
C SER A 209 13.32 9.63 5.86
N LEU A 210 12.31 10.23 5.22
CA LEU A 210 12.22 10.39 3.77
C LEU A 210 12.81 11.73 3.27
N LYS A 211 13.12 12.67 4.19
CA LYS A 211 13.79 13.93 3.87
C LYS A 211 15.31 13.68 3.70
N GLY A 212 15.76 13.39 2.48
CA GLY A 212 17.20 13.34 2.16
C GLY A 212 17.57 12.62 0.86
N PRO A 213 18.84 12.76 0.39
CA PRO A 213 19.28 12.24 -0.92
C PRO A 213 19.20 10.70 -1.03
N SER A 214 19.49 9.98 0.05
CA SER A 214 19.40 8.52 0.08
C SER A 214 17.98 8.02 -0.20
N CYS A 215 16.96 8.81 0.16
CA CYS A 215 15.56 8.46 -0.05
C CYS A 215 15.08 8.71 -1.48
N GLU A 216 15.76 9.56 -2.25
CA GLU A 216 15.45 9.76 -3.67
C GLU A 216 15.65 8.46 -4.47
N ASN A 217 16.73 7.72 -4.17
CA ASN A 217 17.00 6.43 -4.82
C ASN A 217 15.94 5.39 -4.48
N ILE A 218 15.44 5.38 -3.24
CA ILE A 218 14.36 4.49 -2.83
C ILE A 218 13.07 4.86 -3.55
N LEU A 219 12.71 6.14 -3.60
CA LEU A 219 11.51 6.62 -4.32
C LEU A 219 11.57 6.25 -5.82
N LYS A 220 12.75 6.33 -6.43
CA LYS A 220 12.99 5.86 -7.80
C LYS A 220 12.80 4.35 -7.92
N ALA A 221 13.38 3.58 -7.00
CA ALA A 221 13.32 2.12 -7.03
C ALA A 221 11.90 1.57 -6.81
N ILE A 222 11.08 2.24 -5.99
CA ILE A 222 9.70 1.80 -5.71
C ILE A 222 8.65 2.42 -6.64
N ALA A 223 9.04 3.24 -7.62
CA ALA A 223 8.09 3.97 -8.45
C ALA A 223 7.12 3.05 -9.20
N ARG A 224 7.63 1.96 -9.81
CA ARG A 224 6.80 0.97 -10.50
C ARG A 224 5.89 0.19 -9.53
N PRO A 225 6.40 -0.38 -8.41
CA PRO A 225 5.52 -0.95 -7.38
C PRO A 225 4.45 0.02 -6.85
N ALA A 226 4.78 1.30 -6.67
CA ALA A 226 3.85 2.32 -6.23
C ALA A 226 2.77 2.63 -7.29
N ALA A 227 3.12 2.60 -8.58
CA ALA A 227 2.17 2.72 -9.69
C ALA A 227 1.16 1.56 -9.68
N ILE A 228 1.61 0.32 -9.43
CA ILE A 228 0.74 -0.86 -9.31
C ILE A 228 -0.19 -0.74 -8.10
N ALA A 229 0.33 -0.31 -6.94
CA ALA A 229 -0.50 -0.06 -5.77
C ALA A 229 -1.56 1.03 -6.03
N SER A 230 -1.17 2.09 -6.75
CA SER A 230 -2.07 3.16 -7.17
C SER A 230 -3.14 2.67 -8.14
N ALA A 231 -2.79 1.75 -9.05
CA ALA A 231 -3.73 1.12 -9.96
C ALA A 231 -4.77 0.29 -9.21
N ALA A 232 -4.37 -0.43 -8.16
CA ALA A 232 -5.31 -1.14 -7.29
C ALA A 232 -6.27 -0.15 -6.60
N LEU A 233 -5.75 0.95 -6.05
CA LEU A 233 -6.56 1.97 -5.38
C LEU A 233 -7.60 2.60 -6.32
N ARG A 234 -7.26 2.85 -7.58
CA ARG A 234 -8.20 3.39 -8.57
C ARG A 234 -9.43 2.48 -8.77
N VAL A 235 -9.27 1.16 -8.63
CA VAL A 235 -10.37 0.21 -8.71
C VAL A 235 -11.12 0.08 -7.39
N MET A 236 -10.38 0.01 -6.27
CA MET A 236 -10.95 -0.26 -4.94
C MET A 236 -11.64 0.98 -4.34
N HIS A 237 -11.15 2.17 -4.66
CA HIS A 237 -11.58 3.46 -4.10
C HIS A 237 -11.63 4.55 -5.18
N PRO A 238 -12.50 4.43 -6.20
CA PRO A 238 -12.54 5.35 -7.34
C PRO A 238 -12.85 6.80 -6.96
N GLU A 239 -13.52 7.05 -5.84
CA GLU A 239 -13.80 8.41 -5.35
C GLU A 239 -12.59 9.08 -4.68
N GLN A 240 -11.57 8.29 -4.30
CA GLN A 240 -10.35 8.78 -3.65
C GLN A 240 -9.19 8.97 -4.63
N TYR A 241 -9.37 8.59 -5.90
CA TYR A 241 -8.39 8.67 -6.97
C TYR A 241 -8.72 9.81 -7.93
#